data_AF-A0AAW5EE44-F1
#
_entry.id   AF-A0AAW5EE44-F1
#
_cell.length_a   1.000
_cell.length_b   1.000
_cell.length_c   1.000
_cell.angle_alpha   90.00
_cell.angle_beta   90.00
_cell.angle_gamma   90.00
#
_symmetry.space_group_name_H-M   'P 1'
#
loop_
_entity.id
_entity.type
_entity.pdbx_description
1 polymer ?
#
loop_
_entity_poly.entity_id
_entity_poly.type
_entity_poly.pdbx_seq_one_letter_code
_entity_poly.pdbx_strand_id
1 'polypeptide(L)'
;MKITDAAKQLLENVLSENSAEGIRLYSVAGCCGPQFALSLDAPQESDTIETINGIKVAIDSQITATEELTLDKEENQNGEGLVLLGADNCC
;
A
#
# COMPACT_ATOMS: atom_id res chain seq x y z
N MET A 1 -9.40 2.29 -1.31
CA MET A 1 -8.10 2.96 -1.06
C MET A 1 -7.90 4.08 -2.05
N LYS A 2 -7.08 5.07 -1.69
CA LYS A 2 -6.63 6.15 -2.59
C LYS A 2 -5.09 6.16 -2.65
N ILE A 3 -4.55 6.51 -3.81
CA ILE A 3 -3.10 6.69 -4.01
C ILE A 3 -2.91 8.11 -4.55
N THR A 4 -2.15 8.94 -3.84
CA THR A 4 -1.85 10.31 -4.30
C THR A 4 -0.95 10.28 -5.53
N ASP A 5 -0.94 11.35 -6.31
CA ASP A 5 -0.07 11.44 -7.49
C ASP A 5 1.43 11.38 -7.10
N ALA A 6 1.77 11.90 -5.91
CA ALA A 6 3.13 11.82 -5.37
C ALA A 6 3.53 10.38 -5.04
N ALA A 7 2.64 9.63 -4.36
CA ALA A 7 2.87 8.21 -4.08
C ALA A 7 2.95 7.39 -5.38
N LYS A 8 2.09 7.68 -6.35
CA LYS A 8 2.11 7.03 -7.66
C LYS A 8 3.46 7.18 -8.35
N GLN A 9 4.00 8.40 -8.44
CA GLN A 9 5.30 8.62 -9.09
C GLN A 9 6.42 7.81 -8.42
N LEU A 10 6.44 7.78 -7.09
CA LEU A 10 7.43 6.98 -6.36
C LEU A 10 7.22 5.48 -6.59
N LEU A 11 5.96 5.02 -6.58
CA LEU A 11 5.61 3.63 -6.87
C LEU A 11 6.01 3.21 -8.29
N GLU A 12 5.74 4.02 -9.31
CA GLU A 12 6.13 3.70 -10.69
C GLU A 12 7.64 3.51 -10.82
N ASN A 13 8.43 4.35 -10.15
CA ASN A 13 9.89 4.20 -10.10
C ASN A 13 10.29 2.89 -9.41
N VAL A 14 9.77 2.64 -8.21
CA VAL A 14 10.09 1.42 -7.43
C VAL A 14 9.66 0.16 -8.18
N LEU A 15 8.48 0.15 -8.79
CA LEU A 15 7.97 -0.97 -9.58
C LEU A 15 8.84 -1.23 -10.81
N SER A 16 9.24 -0.17 -11.53
CA SER A 16 10.13 -0.29 -12.68
C SER A 16 11.51 -0.82 -12.28
N GLU A 17 12.08 -0.34 -11.17
CA GLU A 17 13.39 -0.77 -10.67
C GLU A 17 13.38 -2.24 -10.23
N ASN A 18 12.29 -2.68 -9.60
CA ASN A 18 12.15 -4.04 -9.09
C ASN A 18 11.49 -5.00 -10.11
N SER A 19 11.18 -4.53 -11.32
CA SER A 19 10.42 -5.29 -12.34
C SER A 19 9.13 -5.89 -11.79
N ALA A 20 8.47 -5.17 -10.89
CA ALA A 20 7.23 -5.58 -10.27
C ALA A 20 6.01 -5.00 -11.02
N GLU A 21 4.95 -5.78 -11.14
CA GLU A 21 3.72 -5.35 -11.84
C GLU A 21 2.80 -4.50 -10.96
N GLY A 22 3.03 -4.48 -9.65
CA GLY A 22 2.17 -3.82 -8.69
C GLY A 22 2.65 -4.01 -7.25
N ILE A 23 1.82 -3.59 -6.31
CA ILE A 23 2.04 -3.73 -4.88
C ILE A 23 1.01 -4.66 -4.26
N ARG A 24 1.37 -5.29 -3.14
CA ARG A 24 0.46 -6.08 -2.30
C ARG A 24 0.26 -5.38 -0.97
N LEU A 25 -1.01 -5.14 -0.61
CA LEU A 25 -1.45 -4.62 0.68
C LEU A 25 -1.95 -5.79 1.53
N TYR A 26 -1.32 -6.01 2.68
CA TYR A 26 -1.69 -7.08 3.61
C TYR A 26 -1.71 -6.58 5.05
N SER A 27 -2.48 -7.26 5.89
CA SER A 27 -2.54 -6.94 7.31
C SER A 27 -1.50 -7.76 8.08
N VAL A 28 -0.84 -7.13 9.04
CA VAL A 28 0.04 -7.77 10.00
C VAL A 28 -0.49 -7.53 11.41
N ALA A 29 -0.33 -8.53 12.28
CA ALA A 29 -0.76 -8.41 13.66
C ALA A 29 0.10 -7.36 14.39
N GLY A 30 -0.53 -6.26 14.81
CA GLY A 30 0.09 -5.23 15.64
C GLY A 30 -0.40 -5.28 17.08
N CYS A 31 0.35 -4.63 17.97
CA CYS A 31 -0.01 -4.51 19.40
C CYS A 31 -1.32 -3.72 19.61
N CYS A 32 -1.60 -2.75 18.73
CA CYS A 32 -2.76 -1.84 18.80
C CYS A 32 -3.77 -2.09 17.68
N GLY A 33 -3.96 -3.35 17.29
CA GLY A 33 -4.83 -3.75 16.18
C GLY A 33 -4.05 -4.14 14.91
N PRO A 34 -4.78 -4.50 13.83
CA PRO A 34 -4.15 -4.85 12.57
C PRO A 34 -3.37 -3.64 12.03
N GLN A 35 -2.07 -3.83 11.81
CA GLN A 35 -1.28 -2.91 11.02
C GLN A 35 -1.39 -3.31 9.56
N PHE A 36 -1.21 -2.36 8.65
CA PHE A 36 -1.17 -2.64 7.22
C PHE A 36 0.26 -2.49 6.73
N ALA A 37 0.69 -3.42 5.89
CA ALA A 37 1.99 -3.45 5.27
C ALA A 37 1.86 -3.54 3.74
N LEU A 38 2.88 -3.01 3.07
CA LEU A 38 2.98 -3.01 1.61
C LEU A 38 4.21 -3.81 1.20
N SER A 39 4.07 -4.66 0.20
CA SER A 39 5.19 -5.34 -0.46
C SER A 39 5.09 -5.27 -1.99
N LEU A 40 6.15 -5.65 -2.68
CA LEU A 40 6.22 -5.76 -4.14
C LEU A 40 5.97 -7.21 -4.60
N ASP A 41 5.43 -8.04 -3.71
CA ASP A 41 5.18 -9.46 -4.00
C ASP A 41 4.05 -9.63 -5.01
N ALA A 42 4.07 -10.78 -5.69
CA ALA A 42 2.96 -11.17 -6.54
C ALA A 42 1.65 -11.33 -5.75
N PRO A 43 0.48 -11.08 -6.36
CA PRO A 43 -0.81 -11.35 -5.75
C PRO A 43 -0.94 -12.82 -5.34
N GLN A 44 -1.56 -13.08 -4.20
CA GLN A 44 -1.97 -14.41 -3.76
C GLN A 44 -3.37 -14.78 -4.30
N GLU A 45 -3.72 -16.07 -4.29
CA GLU A 45 -5.01 -16.55 -4.81
C GLU A 45 -6.22 -15.90 -4.11
N SER A 46 -6.10 -15.57 -2.82
CA SER A 46 -7.15 -14.91 -2.05
C SER A 46 -7.19 -13.39 -2.23
N ASP A 47 -6.19 -12.80 -2.89
CA ASP A 47 -6.11 -11.35 -2.99
C ASP A 47 -7.08 -10.82 -4.05
N THR A 48 -7.68 -9.67 -3.75
CA THR A 48 -8.45 -8.92 -4.74
C THR A 48 -7.54 -7.93 -5.44
N ILE A 49 -7.42 -8.06 -6.76
CA ILE A 49 -6.59 -7.15 -7.56
C ILE A 49 -7.44 -5.95 -7.98
N GLU A 50 -7.04 -4.76 -7.55
CA GLU A 50 -7.63 -3.50 -7.94
C GLU A 50 -6.62 -2.62 -8.69
N THR A 51 -7.11 -1.75 -9.57
CA THR A 51 -6.28 -0.74 -10.23
C THR A 51 -6.62 0.63 -9.66
N ILE A 52 -5.70 1.21 -8.88
CA ILE A 52 -5.91 2.47 -8.16
C ILE A 52 -4.90 3.49 -8.70
N ASN A 53 -5.40 4.59 -9.26
CA ASN A 53 -4.58 5.61 -9.93
C ASN A 53 -3.62 5.03 -11.01
N GLY A 54 -4.00 3.91 -11.64
CA GLY A 54 -3.18 3.22 -12.65
C GLY A 54 -2.15 2.23 -12.08
N ILE A 55 -2.03 2.12 -10.76
CA ILE A 55 -1.20 1.11 -10.09
C ILE A 55 -2.02 -0.13 -9.79
N LYS A 56 -1.48 -1.33 -10.11
CA LYS A 56 -2.09 -2.61 -9.71
C LYS A 56 -1.81 -2.84 -8.22
N VAL A 57 -2.87 -3.04 -7.44
CA VAL A 57 -2.81 -3.28 -6.00
C VAL A 57 -3.51 -4.59 -5.70
N ALA A 58 -2.77 -5.57 -5.16
CA ALA A 58 -3.33 -6.79 -4.61
C ALA A 58 -3.70 -6.56 -3.16
N ILE A 59 -4.98 -6.71 -2.82
CA ILE A 59 -5.51 -6.45 -1.49
C ILE A 59 -5.81 -7.79 -0.84
N ASP A 60 -5.16 -8.06 0.29
CA ASP A 60 -5.43 -9.27 1.07
C ASP A 60 -6.90 -9.32 1.48
N SER A 61 -7.53 -10.49 1.28
CA SER A 61 -8.94 -10.74 1.63
C SER A 61 -9.32 -10.40 3.08
N GLN A 62 -8.36 -10.35 3.99
CA GLN A 62 -8.59 -9.97 5.38
C GLN A 62 -8.86 -8.47 5.56
N ILE A 63 -8.55 -7.65 4.56
CA ILE A 63 -8.71 -6.20 4.61
C ILE A 63 -10.08 -5.83 4.01
N THR A 64 -11.03 -5.53 4.88
CA THR A 64 -12.41 -5.23 4.47
C THR A 64 -12.70 -3.75 4.28
N ALA A 65 -11.81 -2.86 4.73
CA ALA A 65 -12.04 -1.41 4.75
C ALA A 65 -10.84 -0.66 4.17
N THR A 66 -10.69 -0.68 2.84
CA THR A 66 -9.60 0.06 2.18
C THR A 66 -10.00 1.49 1.82
N GLU A 67 -11.27 1.84 1.82
CA GLU A 67 -11.81 3.12 1.33
C GLU A 67 -11.27 4.34 2.09
N GLU A 68 -10.99 4.16 3.38
CA GLU A 68 -10.42 5.19 4.27
C GLU A 68 -8.90 5.27 4.17
N LEU A 69 -8.25 4.26 3.59
CA LEU A 69 -6.81 4.20 3.44
C LEU A 69 -6.35 5.08 2.29
N THR A 70 -5.38 5.95 2.57
CA THR A 70 -4.71 6.79 1.58
C THR A 70 -3.21 6.53 1.61
N LEU A 71 -2.65 6.04 0.51
CA LEU A 71 -1.22 5.91 0.34
C LEU A 71 -0.66 7.23 -0.20
N ASP A 72 0.26 7.80 0.55
CA ASP A 72 0.93 9.05 0.22
C ASP A 72 2.46 8.88 0.25
N LYS A 73 3.15 9.86 -0.34
CA LYS A 73 4.58 9.99 -0.23
C LYS A 73 4.92 10.75 1.05
N GLU A 74 5.84 10.22 1.83
CA GLU A 74 6.47 10.96 2.93
C GLU A 74 7.91 11.27 2.56
N GLU A 75 8.36 12.48 2.84
CA GLU A 75 9.77 12.85 2.75
C GLU A 75 10.27 13.17 4.16
N ASN A 76 11.26 12.42 4.62
CA ASN A 76 11.85 12.61 5.92
C ASN A 76 13.38 12.70 5.80
N GLN A 77 14.06 12.84 6.94
CA GLN A 77 15.53 13.02 6.97
C GLN A 77 16.31 11.83 6.37
N ASN A 78 15.66 10.67 6.19
CA ASN A 78 16.26 9.48 5.59
C ASN A 78 15.96 9.34 4.09
N GLY A 79 15.21 10.28 3.51
CA GLY A 79 14.84 10.31 2.10
C GLY A 79 13.32 10.25 1.86
N GLU A 80 12.96 9.88 0.64
CA GLU A 80 11.58 9.70 0.22
C GLU A 80 11.11 8.27 0.57
N GLY A 81 9.91 8.16 1.13
CA GLY A 81 9.26 6.91 1.50
C GLY A 81 7.76 6.96 1.21
N LEU A 82 7.10 5.83 1.45
CA LEU A 82 5.65 5.72 1.34
C LEU A 82 5.04 5.60 2.73
N VAL A 83 3.93 6.30 2.96
CA VAL A 83 3.18 6.27 4.21
C VAL A 83 1.70 5.97 3.93
N LEU A 84 1.11 5.11 4.76
CA LEU A 84 -0.31 4.78 4.68
C LEU A 84 -1.07 5.54 5.75
N LEU A 85 -1.91 6.48 5.33
CA LEU A 85 -2.76 7.31 6.18
C LEU A 85 -4.14 6.65 6.34
N GLY A 86 -4.76 6.84 7.51
CA GLY A 86 -6.09 6.27 7.82
C GLY A 86 -6.05 4.87 8.44
N ALA A 87 -4.86 4.32 8.70
CA ALA A 87 -4.65 3.04 9.36
C ALA A 87 -4.71 3.11 10.90
N ASP A 88 -4.74 4.32 11.47
CA ASP A 88 -4.63 4.54 12.91
C ASP A 88 -5.93 4.18 13.65
N ASN A 89 -5.90 3.06 14.37
CA ASN A 89 -6.92 2.70 15.38
C ASN A 89 -6.37 2.78 16.82
N CYS A 90 -5.24 3.46 17.03
CA CYS A 90 -4.70 3.65 18.39
C CYS A 90 -5.42 4.83 19.06
N CYS A 91 -6.42 4.52 19.89
CA CYS A 91 -7.07 5.47 20.79
C CYS A 91 -6.09 6.11 21.78
#